data_AF-A0A2H9LP88-F1
#
_entry.id   AF-A0A2H9LP88-F1
#
_cell.length_a   1.000
_cell.length_b   1.000
_cell.length_c   1.000
_cell.angle_alpha   90.00
_cell.angle_beta   90.00
_cell.angle_gamma   90.00
#
_symmetry.space_group_name_H-M   'P 1'
#
loop_
_entity.id
_entity.type
_entity.pdbx_description
1 polymer ?
#
loop_
_entity_poly.entity_id
_entity_poly.type
_entity_poly.pdbx_seq_one_letter_code
_entity_poly.pdbx_strand_id
1 'polypeptide(L)'
;MRIKLENGKQNELISLAKRNLTWKELAEKLNVSEYYLRTDLFYEKRLLNSEIFTKLSKIIESDFSKFIKLKLEDNWGQKSGGKKSSGRLKKVLKPEKSEELAELIGIILGD
;
A
#
# COMPACT_ATOMS: atom_id res chain seq x y z
N MET A 1 -7.54 2.09 4.40
CA MET A 1 -8.30 1.28 3.42
C MET A 1 -8.03 1.80 2.01
N ARG A 2 -7.88 0.92 1.02
CA ARG A 2 -7.70 1.29 -0.39
C ARG A 2 -8.96 1.02 -1.21
N ILE A 3 -9.29 1.94 -2.11
CA ILE A 3 -10.48 1.87 -2.95
C ILE A 3 -10.03 1.75 -4.41
N LYS A 4 -10.61 0.78 -5.12
CA LYS A 4 -10.48 0.62 -6.56
C LYS A 4 -11.80 1.00 -7.22
N LEU A 5 -11.75 2.04 -8.04
CA LEU A 5 -12.85 2.45 -8.90
C LEU A 5 -12.83 1.65 -10.21
N GLU A 6 -13.89 1.76 -11.00
CA GLU A 6 -13.87 1.36 -12.41
C GLU A 6 -12.75 2.08 -13.16
N ASN A 7 -12.18 1.42 -14.18
CA ASN A 7 -11.08 1.99 -14.96
C ASN A 7 -11.53 3.30 -15.61
N GLY A 8 -10.71 4.34 -15.47
CA GLY A 8 -11.01 5.70 -15.95
C GLY A 8 -11.85 6.53 -14.97
N LYS A 9 -12.53 5.94 -13.99
CA LYS A 9 -13.34 6.74 -13.05
C LYS A 9 -12.52 7.45 -12.00
N GLN A 10 -11.32 6.95 -11.71
CA GLN A 10 -10.40 7.63 -10.80
C GLN A 10 -9.79 8.88 -11.47
N ASN A 11 -9.42 8.79 -12.75
CA ASN A 11 -8.95 9.96 -13.49
C ASN A 11 -10.06 11.02 -13.65
N GLU A 12 -11.31 10.59 -13.83
CA GLU A 12 -12.46 11.46 -14.05
C GLU A 12 -12.79 12.23 -12.76
N LEU A 13 -12.82 11.52 -11.63
CA LEU A 13 -12.96 12.10 -10.29
C LEU A 13 -11.91 13.19 -10.02
N ILE A 14 -10.65 12.90 -10.31
CA ILE A 14 -9.55 13.86 -10.11
C ILE A 14 -9.65 15.02 -11.10
N SER A 15 -10.02 14.77 -12.36
CA SER A 15 -10.21 15.82 -13.38
C SER A 15 -11.33 16.78 -13.00
N LEU A 16 -12.45 16.27 -12.50
CA LEU A 16 -13.56 17.06 -12.01
C LEU A 16 -13.16 17.88 -10.78
N ALA A 17 -12.45 17.28 -9.82
CA ALA A 17 -11.96 17.98 -8.63
C ALA A 17 -10.93 19.06 -8.97
N LYS A 18 -10.14 18.84 -10.03
CA LYS A 18 -9.11 19.77 -10.48
C LYS A 18 -9.68 20.95 -11.29
N ARG A 19 -10.88 20.87 -11.88
CA ARG A 19 -11.36 21.89 -12.85
C ARG A 19 -11.08 23.35 -12.48
N ASN A 20 -11.27 23.70 -11.20
CA ASN A 20 -11.07 25.05 -10.68
C ASN A 20 -9.83 25.20 -9.79
N LEU A 21 -8.92 24.22 -9.77
CA LEU A 21 -7.74 24.15 -8.91
C LEU A 21 -6.49 23.77 -9.71
N THR A 22 -5.37 24.36 -9.35
CA THR A 22 -4.05 23.88 -9.79
C THR A 22 -3.73 22.53 -9.14
N TRP A 23 -2.77 21.81 -9.73
CA TRP A 23 -2.30 20.55 -9.15
C TRP A 23 -1.77 20.73 -7.72
N LYS A 24 -1.08 21.85 -7.46
CA LYS A 24 -0.55 22.20 -6.15
C LYS A 24 -1.66 22.44 -5.12
N GLU A 25 -2.67 23.25 -5.46
CA GLU A 25 -3.80 23.52 -4.56
C GLU A 25 -4.61 22.25 -4.26
N LEU A 26 -4.85 21.41 -5.28
CA LEU A 26 -5.54 20.15 -5.08
C LEU A 26 -4.72 19.20 -4.19
N ALA A 27 -3.41 19.14 -4.38
CA ALA A 27 -2.50 18.33 -3.56
C ALA A 27 -2.47 18.80 -2.09
N GLU A 28 -2.44 20.11 -1.86
CA GLU A 28 -2.52 20.72 -0.53
C GLU A 28 -3.85 20.37 0.16
N LYS A 29 -5.00 20.51 -0.54
CA LYS A 29 -6.31 20.11 0.02
C LYS A 29 -6.38 18.64 0.39
N LEU A 30 -5.76 17.78 -0.42
CA LEU A 30 -5.74 16.34 -0.20
C LEU A 30 -4.68 15.92 0.84
N ASN A 31 -3.75 16.80 1.19
CA ASN A 31 -2.56 16.54 2.00
C ASN A 31 -1.68 15.43 1.40
N VAL A 32 -1.38 15.55 0.11
CA VAL A 32 -0.50 14.61 -0.63
C VAL A 32 0.50 15.41 -1.46
N SER A 33 1.55 14.75 -1.95
CA SER A 33 2.47 15.41 -2.88
C SER A 33 1.83 15.61 -4.25
N GLU A 34 2.14 16.73 -4.89
CA GLU A 34 1.67 17.05 -6.25
C GLU A 34 2.06 15.96 -7.25
N TYR A 35 3.31 15.50 -7.16
CA TYR A 35 3.83 14.43 -8.01
C TYR A 35 2.98 13.16 -7.88
N TYR A 36 2.76 12.68 -6.65
CA TYR A 36 1.95 11.49 -6.40
C TYR A 36 0.53 11.62 -6.97
N LEU A 37 -0.11 12.77 -6.78
CA LEU A 37 -1.43 13.04 -7.32
C LEU A 37 -1.45 13.00 -8.85
N ARG A 38 -0.50 13.68 -9.50
CA ARG A 38 -0.44 13.85 -10.95
C ARG A 38 0.03 12.60 -11.69
N THR A 39 1.00 11.86 -11.15
CA THR A 39 1.63 10.74 -11.88
C THR A 39 1.11 9.38 -11.47
N ASP A 40 0.75 9.19 -10.19
CA ASP A 40 0.33 7.89 -9.68
C ASP A 40 -1.18 7.78 -9.61
N LEU A 41 -1.85 8.75 -8.96
CA LEU A 41 -3.30 8.71 -8.78
C LEU A 41 -4.05 9.04 -10.07
N PHE A 42 -3.67 10.11 -10.76
CA PHE A 42 -4.37 10.52 -11.98
C PHE A 42 -4.30 9.47 -13.10
N TYR A 43 -3.17 8.79 -13.25
CA TYR A 43 -2.99 7.72 -14.24
C TYR A 43 -3.36 6.33 -13.70
N GLU A 44 -4.04 6.25 -12.56
CA GLU A 44 -4.55 5.01 -11.96
C GLU A 44 -3.47 3.94 -11.70
N LYS A 45 -2.20 4.34 -11.59
CA LYS A 45 -1.07 3.43 -11.27
C LYS A 45 -1.17 2.92 -9.85
N ARG A 46 -1.83 3.68 -8.96
CA ARG A 46 -2.05 3.35 -7.55
C ARG A 46 -3.50 3.54 -7.16
N LEU A 47 -3.93 2.72 -6.19
CA LEU A 47 -5.28 2.78 -5.62
C LEU A 47 -5.43 3.97 -4.69
N LEU A 48 -6.62 4.59 -4.72
CA LEU A 48 -6.99 5.68 -3.83
C LEU A 48 -7.05 5.22 -2.38
N ASN A 49 -6.56 6.05 -1.48
CA ASN A 49 -6.88 5.91 -0.06
C ASN A 49 -8.35 6.35 0.14
N SER A 50 -9.07 5.67 1.02
CA SER A 50 -10.45 6.03 1.39
C SER A 50 -10.58 7.48 1.86
N GLU A 51 -9.59 8.00 2.59
CA GLU A 51 -9.59 9.39 3.03
C GLU A 51 -9.51 10.37 1.86
N ILE A 52 -8.63 10.08 0.90
CA ILE A 52 -8.45 10.89 -0.31
C ILE A 52 -9.74 10.84 -1.14
N PHE A 53 -10.35 9.66 -1.28
CA PHE A 53 -11.63 9.50 -1.97
C PHE A 53 -12.72 10.35 -1.34
N THR A 54 -12.90 10.29 -0.01
CA THR A 54 -13.89 11.10 0.70
C THR A 54 -13.64 12.60 0.51
N LYS A 55 -12.37 13.05 0.54
CA LYS A 55 -12.04 14.45 0.28
C LYS A 55 -12.35 14.86 -1.16
N LEU A 56 -12.01 14.02 -2.14
CA LEU A 56 -12.31 14.27 -3.56
C LEU A 56 -13.83 14.38 -3.77
N SER A 57 -14.61 13.42 -3.26
CA SER A 57 -16.08 13.45 -3.37
C SER A 57 -16.69 14.69 -2.72
N LYS A 58 -16.11 15.19 -1.61
CA LYS A 58 -16.52 16.46 -0.99
C LYS A 58 -16.20 17.67 -1.88
N ILE A 59 -15.08 17.68 -2.58
CA ILE A 59 -14.70 18.81 -3.46
C ILE A 59 -15.63 18.91 -4.67
N ILE A 60 -16.09 17.78 -5.21
CA ILE A 60 -16.96 17.75 -6.40
C ILE A 60 -18.45 17.70 -6.07
N GLU A 61 -18.80 17.66 -4.78
CA GLU A 61 -20.18 17.52 -4.27
C GLU A 61 -20.98 16.39 -4.97
N SER A 62 -20.28 15.35 -5.40
CA SER A 62 -20.84 14.28 -6.23
C SER A 62 -20.41 12.92 -5.71
N ASP A 63 -21.34 11.97 -5.74
CA ASP A 63 -21.10 10.64 -5.22
C ASP A 63 -20.57 9.68 -6.30
N PHE A 64 -19.30 9.29 -6.16
CA PHE A 64 -18.64 8.29 -6.99
C PHE A 64 -18.71 6.87 -6.39
N SER A 65 -19.45 6.68 -5.29
CA SER A 65 -19.54 5.38 -4.60
C SER A 65 -20.10 4.27 -5.48
N LYS A 66 -20.93 4.63 -6.47
CA LYS A 66 -21.50 3.70 -7.47
C LYS A 66 -20.44 3.03 -8.35
N PHE A 67 -19.29 3.69 -8.54
CA PHE A 67 -18.20 3.18 -9.37
C PHE A 67 -17.13 2.41 -8.57
N ILE A 68 -17.36 2.17 -7.27
CA ILE A 68 -16.41 1.43 -6.44
C ILE A 68 -16.53 -0.07 -6.78
N LYS A 69 -15.49 -0.60 -7.43
CA LYS A 69 -15.41 -2.01 -7.80
C LYS A 69 -14.93 -2.86 -6.63
N LEU A 70 -13.92 -2.40 -5.90
CA LEU A 70 -13.32 -3.14 -4.79
C LEU A 70 -12.88 -2.20 -3.66
N LYS A 71 -13.01 -2.67 -2.42
CA LYS A 71 -12.41 -2.07 -1.23
C LYS A 71 -11.41 -3.08 -0.64
N LEU A 72 -10.17 -2.66 -0.46
CA LEU A 72 -9.09 -3.47 0.08
C LEU A 72 -8.71 -2.92 1.47
N GLU A 73 -8.77 -3.76 2.49
CA GLU A 73 -8.26 -3.44 3.82
C GLU A 73 -6.75 -3.19 3.79
N ASP A 74 -6.18 -2.43 4.73
CA ASP A 74 -4.76 -2.05 4.67
C ASP A 74 -3.80 -3.25 4.74
N ASN A 75 -4.24 -4.36 5.34
CA ASN A 75 -3.48 -5.61 5.43
C ASN A 75 -3.76 -6.60 4.28
N TRP A 76 -4.45 -6.18 3.20
CA TRP A 76 -4.82 -7.06 2.08
C TRP A 76 -3.61 -7.81 1.46
N GLY A 77 -2.48 -7.12 1.35
CA GLY A 77 -1.22 -7.69 0.84
C GLY A 77 -0.62 -8.73 1.80
N GLN A 78 -0.69 -8.49 3.11
CA GLN A 78 -0.22 -9.44 4.12
C GLN A 78 -1.11 -10.68 4.21
N LYS A 79 -2.44 -10.52 4.12
CA LYS A 79 -3.37 -11.66 4.09
C LYS A 79 -3.14 -12.54 2.86
N SER A 80 -2.86 -11.93 1.70
CA SER A 80 -2.57 -12.64 0.45
C SER A 80 -1.17 -13.28 0.46
N GLY A 81 -0.17 -12.57 0.98
CA GLY A 81 1.20 -13.05 1.11
C GLY A 81 1.35 -14.15 2.15
N GLY A 82 0.68 -14.03 3.30
CA GLY A 82 0.62 -15.04 4.36
C GLY A 82 -0.01 -16.36 3.90
N LYS A 83 -1.06 -16.29 3.07
CA LYS A 83 -1.63 -17.49 2.42
C LYS A 83 -0.64 -18.14 1.45
N LYS A 84 0.13 -17.35 0.68
CA LYS A 84 1.20 -17.88 -0.18
C LYS A 84 2.40 -18.42 0.61
N SER A 85 2.67 -17.89 1.80
CA SER A 85 3.78 -18.31 2.67
C SER A 85 3.45 -19.52 3.56
N SER A 86 2.43 -20.32 3.21
CA SER A 86 2.04 -21.55 3.92
C SER A 86 3.10 -22.67 3.86
N GLY A 87 4.36 -22.37 3.60
CA GLY A 87 5.44 -23.33 3.46
C GLY A 87 6.72 -22.84 4.12
N ARG A 88 7.06 -23.44 5.27
CA ARG A 88 8.32 -23.33 6.00
C ARG A 88 8.64 -21.93 6.56
N LEU A 89 8.12 -21.67 7.75
CA LEU A 89 9.07 -21.26 8.80
C LEU A 89 10.11 -22.38 8.84
N LYS A 90 11.32 -22.15 8.31
CA LYS A 90 12.43 -23.08 8.55
C LYS A 90 12.50 -23.18 10.06
N LYS A 91 12.14 -24.34 10.63
CA LYS A 91 12.43 -24.62 12.03
C LYS A 91 13.93 -24.38 12.14
N VAL A 92 14.31 -23.30 12.81
CA VAL A 92 15.71 -23.10 13.18
C VAL A 92 15.97 -24.28 14.09
N LEU A 93 16.62 -25.31 13.56
CA LEU A 93 17.10 -26.42 14.37
C LEU A 93 18.05 -25.76 15.36
N LYS A 94 17.68 -25.77 16.64
CA LYS A 94 18.66 -25.47 17.68
C LYS A 94 19.80 -26.48 17.45
N PRO A 95 21.04 -26.04 17.25
CA PRO A 95 22.14 -26.97 17.10
C PRO A 95 22.16 -27.86 18.34
N GLU A 96 22.28 -29.17 18.13
CA GLU A 96 22.52 -30.07 19.24
C GLU A 96 23.85 -29.67 19.87
N LYS A 97 23.85 -29.53 21.20
CA LYS A 97 25.07 -29.21 21.94
C LYS A 97 25.93 -30.47 21.92
N SER A 98 26.89 -30.54 20.99
CA SER A 98 27.92 -31.58 20.98
C SER A 98 29.23 -31.02 21.52
N GLU A 99 30.05 -31.91 22.09
CA GLU A 99 31.39 -31.60 22.58
C GLU A 99 32.29 -31.14 21.42
N GLU A 100 32.19 -31.79 20.26
CA GLU A 100 32.86 -31.40 19.02
C GLU A 100 32.52 -29.97 18.55
N LEU A 101 31.28 -29.51 18.74
CA LEU A 101 30.88 -28.14 18.41
C LEU A 101 31.46 -27.13 19.41
N ALA A 102 31.58 -27.52 20.69
CA ALA A 102 32.19 -26.69 21.71
C ALA A 102 33.70 -26.54 21.49
N GLU A 103 34.40 -27.62 21.15
CA GLU A 103 35.83 -27.60 20.80
C GLU A 103 36.08 -26.75 19.55
N LEU A 104 35.26 -26.91 18.50
CA LEU A 104 35.38 -26.09 17.28
C LEU A 104 35.19 -24.60 17.59
N ILE A 105 34.22 -24.26 18.45
CA ILE A 105 34.00 -22.86 18.88
C ILE A 105 35.16 -22.35 19.74
N GLY A 106 35.72 -23.18 20.62
CA GLY A 106 36.91 -22.86 21.43
C GLY A 106 38.11 -22.52 20.57
N ILE A 107 38.43 -23.38 19.59
CA ILE A 107 39.52 -23.16 18.62
C ILE A 107 39.31 -21.87 17.81
N ILE A 108 38.08 -21.59 17.38
CA ILE A 108 37.75 -20.38 16.60
C ILE A 108 37.85 -19.11 17.46
N LEU A 109 37.51 -19.20 18.75
CA LEU A 109 37.53 -18.07 19.69
C LEU A 109 38.87 -17.89 20.41
N GLY A 110 39.83 -18.80 20.21
CA GLY A 110 41.19 -18.69 20.71
C GLY A 110 41.36 -19.14 22.16
N ASP A 111 40.55 -20.10 22.61
CA ASP A 111 40.80 -20.88 23.84
C ASP A 111 41.74 -22.06 23.53
#